data_AF-A0A960EPE1-F1
#
_entry.id   AF-A0A960EPE1-F1
#
_cell.length_a   1.000
_cell.length_b   1.000
_cell.length_c   1.000
_cell.angle_alpha   90.00
_cell.angle_beta   90.00
_cell.angle_gamma   90.00
#
_symmetry.space_group_name_H-M   'P 1'
#
loop_
_entity.id
_entity.type
_entity.pdbx_description
1 polymer ?
#
loop_
_entity_poly.entity_id
_entity_poly.type
_entity_poly.pdbx_seq_one_letter_code
_entity_poly.pdbx_strand_id
1 'polypeptide(L)' 'MIGSPENLTTEQAAAVLGVSRPAVIRLIDAGKLDAHLVGAHRRLTLGDVLAHREASAARRQAALDEMTQVAEELGLYG' A
#
# COMPACT_ATOMS: atom_id res chain seq x y z
N MET A 1 7.81 -29.67 1.03
CA MET A 1 7.80 -28.55 0.06
C MET A 1 7.79 -27.28 0.89
N ILE A 2 8.92 -26.57 0.98
CA ILE A 2 9.05 -25.40 1.86
C ILE A 2 8.39 -24.22 1.15
N GLY A 3 7.13 -23.93 1.49
CA GLY A 3 6.55 -22.62 1.19
C GLY A 3 7.16 -21.62 2.16
N SER A 4 8.00 -20.70 1.68
CA SER A 4 8.60 -19.67 2.52
C SER A 4 7.51 -18.92 3.31
N PRO A 5 7.73 -18.63 4.61
CA PRO A 5 6.71 -18.20 5.58
C PRO A 5 6.01 -16.85 5.33
N GLU A 6 6.15 -16.24 4.15
CA GLU A 6 5.78 -14.84 3.95
C GLU A 6 4.81 -14.59 2.79
N ASN A 7 4.11 -15.63 2.32
CA ASN A 7 3.18 -15.51 1.19
C ASN A 7 1.75 -15.22 1.64
N LEU A 8 1.39 -13.95 1.67
CA LEU A 8 0.07 -13.45 2.01
C LEU A 8 -0.94 -13.65 0.87
N THR A 9 -2.18 -13.96 1.23
CA THR A 9 -3.31 -13.81 0.31
C THR A 9 -3.63 -12.33 0.10
N THR A 10 -4.41 -12.02 -0.95
CA THR A 10 -4.93 -10.66 -1.15
C THR A 10 -5.78 -10.17 0.04
N GLU A 11 -6.39 -11.09 0.80
CA GLU A 11 -7.20 -10.75 1.99
C GLU A 11 -6.31 -10.43 3.19
N GLN A 12 -5.25 -11.19 3.41
CA GLN A 12 -4.28 -10.89 4.46
C GLN A 12 -3.53 -9.58 4.16
N ALA A 13 -3.13 -9.36 2.91
CA ALA A 13 -2.54 -8.09 2.51
C ALA A 13 -3.49 -6.91 2.71
N ALA A 14 -4.79 -7.10 2.43
CA ALA A 14 -5.81 -6.08 2.67
C ALA A 14 -5.91 -5.71 4.17
N ALA A 15 -5.88 -6.71 5.04
CA ALA A 15 -5.86 -6.50 6.49
C ALA A 15 -4.60 -5.74 6.95
N VAL A 16 -3.42 -6.07 6.41
CA VAL A 16 -2.16 -5.39 6.74
C VAL A 16 -2.15 -3.94 6.27
N LEU A 17 -2.71 -3.67 5.08
CA LEU A 17 -2.77 -2.34 4.48
C LEU A 17 -3.93 -1.48 5.03
N GLY A 18 -4.88 -2.08 5.77
CA GLY A 18 -6.08 -1.39 6.24
C GLY A 18 -7.04 -0.97 5.12
N VAL A 19 -7.10 -1.76 4.03
CA VAL A 19 -7.94 -1.47 2.85
C VAL A 19 -8.81 -2.68 2.50
N SER A 20 -9.73 -2.51 1.54
CA SER A 20 -10.53 -3.63 1.03
C SER A 20 -9.73 -4.53 0.08
N ARG A 21 -10.09 -5.81 0.00
CA ARG A 21 -9.48 -6.76 -0.95
C ARG A 21 -9.55 -6.27 -2.42
N PRO A 22 -10.67 -5.69 -2.92
CA PRO A 22 -10.69 -5.10 -4.27
C PRO A 22 -9.69 -3.96 -4.44
N ALA A 23 -9.37 -3.19 -3.39
CA ALA A 23 -8.33 -2.18 -3.46
C ALA A 23 -6.95 -2.81 -3.66
N VAL A 24 -6.63 -3.90 -2.95
CA VAL A 24 -5.38 -4.66 -3.15
C VAL A 24 -5.28 -5.18 -4.59
N ILE A 25 -6.37 -5.72 -5.14
CA ILE A 25 -6.38 -6.19 -6.54
C ILE A 25 -6.07 -5.05 -7.50
N ARG A 26 -6.71 -3.88 -7.33
CA ARG A 26 -6.41 -2.69 -8.14
C ARG A 26 -4.95 -2.23 -8.01
N LEU A 27 -4.35 -2.35 -6.83
CA LEU A 27 -2.93 -2.01 -6.64
C LEU A 27 -2.02 -2.97 -7.40
N ILE A 28 -2.35 -4.26 -7.40
CA ILE A 28 -1.62 -5.27 -8.17
C ILE A 28 -1.77 -5.01 -9.68
N ASP A 29 -3.00 -4.81 -10.16
CA ASP A 29 -3.27 -4.57 -11.57
C ASP A 29 -2.67 -3.24 -12.08
N ALA A 30 -2.50 -2.26 -11.18
CA ALA A 30 -1.79 -1.01 -11.46
C ALA A 30 -0.26 -1.11 -11.33
N GLY A 31 0.30 -2.28 -11.02
CA GLY A 31 1.74 -2.49 -10.83
C GLY A 31 2.31 -1.78 -9.59
N LYS A 32 1.46 -1.38 -8.64
CA LYS A 32 1.87 -0.69 -7.41
C LYS A 32 2.22 -1.64 -6.27
N LEU A 33 1.85 -2.91 -6.42
CA LEU A 33 2.06 -3.95 -5.43
C LEU A 33 2.33 -5.27 -6.15
N ASP A 34 3.48 -5.88 -5.88
CA ASP A 34 3.88 -7.11 -6.56
C ASP A 34 3.13 -8.32 -6.00
N ALA A 35 2.67 -9.16 -6.92
CA ALA A 35 2.04 -10.43 -6.61
C ALA A 35 2.54 -11.50 -7.57
N HIS A 36 2.81 -12.68 -7.04
CA HIS A 36 3.27 -13.83 -7.81
C HIS A 36 2.26 -14.97 -7.72
N LEU A 37 2.24 -15.84 -8.73
CA LEU A 37 1.39 -17.02 -8.76
C LEU A 37 2.06 -18.15 -8.00
N VAL A 38 1.36 -18.69 -6.99
CA VAL A 38 1.73 -19.93 -6.30
C VAL A 38 0.63 -20.94 -6.57
N GLY A 39 0.90 -21.85 -7.52
CA GLY A 39 -0.13 -22.70 -8.10
C GLY A 39 -1.19 -21.87 -8.82
N ALA A 40 -2.45 -21.99 -8.41
CA ALA A 40 -3.59 -21.28 -9.02
C ALA A 40 -3.91 -19.92 -8.37
N HIS A 41 -3.21 -19.54 -7.29
CA HIS A 41 -3.57 -18.36 -6.51
C HIS A 41 -2.47 -17.30 -6.49
N ARG A 42 -2.88 -16.03 -6.53
CA ARG A 42 -1.96 -14.91 -6.28
C ARG A 42 -1.54 -14.87 -4.81
N ARG A 43 -0.26 -14.60 -4.61
CA ARG A 43 0.38 -14.41 -3.31
C ARG A 43 1.24 -13.16 -3.35
N LEU A 44 1.33 -12.51 -2.21
CA LEU A 44 2.13 -11.31 -2.00
C LEU A 44 3.17 -11.60 -0.92
N THR A 45 4.36 -11.04 -1.01
CA THR A 45 5.30 -11.14 0.10
C THR A 45 4.91 -10.14 1.20
N LEU A 46 5.17 -10.48 2.46
CA LEU A 46 4.99 -9.52 3.56
C LEU A 46 5.86 -8.26 3.34
N GLY A 47 7.09 -8.44 2.85
CA GLY A 47 8.02 -7.35 2.54
C GLY A 47 7.44 -6.34 1.56
N ASP A 48 6.90 -6.79 0.42
CA ASP A 48 6.32 -5.91 -0.59
C ASP A 48 5.10 -5.13 -0.05
N VAL A 49 4.28 -5.80 0.76
CA VAL A 49 3.10 -5.19 1.38
C VAL A 49 3.52 -4.10 2.38
N LEU A 50 4.53 -4.35 3.21
CA LEU A 50 5.03 -3.36 4.17
C LEU A 50 5.71 -2.17 3.46
N ALA A 51 6.55 -2.44 2.46
CA ALA A 51 7.18 -1.39 1.67
C ALA A 51 6.15 -0.48 0.99
N HIS A 52 5.07 -1.05 0.46
CA HIS A 52 3.97 -0.27 -0.11
C HIS A 52 3.26 0.60 0.94
N ARG A 53 3.03 0.06 2.14
CA ARG A 53 2.41 0.79 3.26
C ARG A 53 3.24 2.00 3.67
N GLU A 54 4.55 1.82 3.81
CA GLU A 54 5.49 2.88 4.19
C GLU A 54 5.56 3.97 3.11
N ALA A 55 5.71 3.58 1.84
CA ALA A 55 5.71 4.52 0.72
C ALA A 55 4.38 5.30 0.63
N SER A 56 3.25 4.67 0.96
CA SER A 56 1.94 5.32 0.98
C SER A 56 1.78 6.28 2.16
N ALA A 57 2.34 5.96 3.32
CA ALA A 57 2.34 6.84 4.48
C ALA A 57 3.17 8.10 4.22
N ALA A 58 4.36 7.96 3.63
CA ALA A 58 5.21 9.08 3.26
C ALA A 58 4.52 10.05 2.27
N ARG A 59 3.81 9.52 1.26
CA ARG A 59 3.04 10.35 0.31
C ARG A 59 1.90 11.11 0.98
N ARG A 60 1.19 10.48 1.94
CA ARG A 60 0.12 11.17 2.69
C ARG A 60 0.68 12.29 3.53
N GLN A 61 1.82 12.08 4.19
CA GLN A 61 2.46 13.13 4.98
C GLN A 61 2.87 14.31 4.09
N ALA A 62 3.57 14.03 2.97
CA ALA A 62 3.98 15.08 2.03
C ALA A 62 2.79 15.91 1.49
N ALA A 63 1.65 15.26 1.19
CA ALA A 63 0.46 15.96 0.74
C ALA A 63 -0.16 16.86 1.82
N LEU A 64 -0.13 16.45 3.10
CA LEU A 64 -0.58 17.27 4.22
C LEU A 64 0.34 18.47 4.45
N ASP A 65 1.65 18.25 4.32
CA ASP A 65 2.66 19.31 4.45
C ASP A 65 2.50 20.35 3.32
N GLU A 66 2.27 19.90 2.07
CA GLU A 66 1.99 20.78 0.93
C GLU A 66 0.70 21.59 1.12
N MET A 67 -0.38 20.96 1.61
CA MET A 67 -1.63 21.68 1.92
C MET A 67 -1.44 22.72 3.03
N THR A 68 -0.60 22.43 4.02
CA THR A 68 -0.28 23.37 5.11
C THR A 68 0.52 24.56 4.58
N GLN A 69 1.52 24.31 3.72
CA GLN A 69 2.29 25.37 3.06
C GLN A 69 1.41 26.26 2.17
N VAL A 70 0.52 25.68 1.38
CA VAL A 70 -0.44 26.45 0.56
C VAL A 70 -1.39 27.27 1.44
N ALA A 71 -1.83 26.75 2.59
CA ALA A 71 -2.68 27.49 3.52
C ALA A 71 -1.95 28.66 4.22
N GLU A 72 -0.67 28.50 4.54
CA GLU A 72 0.19 29.56 5.06
C GLU A 72 0.46 30.65 4.01
N GLU A 73 0.72 30.25 2.77
CA GLU A 73 0.98 31.16 1.64
C GLU A 73 -0.26 31.97 1.24
N LEU A 74 -1.45 31.40 1.44
CA LEU A 74 -2.74 32.07 1.24
C LEU A 74 -3.21 32.90 2.46
N GLY A 75 -2.42 32.96 3.54
CA GLY A 75 -2.73 33.80 4.71
C GLY A 75 -3.99 33.40 5.46
N LEU A 76 -4.45 32.14 5.35
CA LEU A 76 -5.71 31.69 5.94
C LEU A 76 -5.63 31.48 7.47
N TYR A 77 -4.44 31.67 8.05
CA TYR A 77 -4.17 31.68 9.49
C TYR A 77 -3.37 32.94 9.89
N GLY A 78 -3.91 34.11 9.55
CA GLY A 78 -3.49 35.41 10.09
C GLY A 78 -4.53 35.98 11.04
#